data_AF-A0A1H1QKG4-F1
#
_entry.id   AF-A0A1H1QKG4-F1
#
_cell.length_a   1.000
_cell.length_b   1.000
_cell.length_c   1.000
_cell.angle_alpha   90.00
_cell.angle_beta   90.00
_cell.angle_gamma   90.00
#
_symmetry.space_group_name_H-M   'P 1'
#
loop_
_entity.id
_entity.type
_entity.pdbx_description
1 polymer ?
#
loop_
_entity_poly.entity_id
_entity_poly.type
_entity_poly.pdbx_seq_one_letter_code
_entity_poly.pdbx_strand_id
1 'polypeptide(L)'
;MKKLFQLRSRKEVYWARQWLLGQIKAGRLSLRYQLIELLDTAEQMQKLVDQQLDSESRTRLQKALSARRAREAVISERARAAPCMRMVRTEVTAQAREMLHVIAASRGVTTSELIFLMLEDEYDSIVR
;
A
#
# COMPACT_ATOMS: atom_id res chain seq x y z
N MET A 1 -22.38 10.66 -2.03
CA MET A 1 -22.45 9.34 -2.72
C MET A 1 -21.44 8.38 -2.07
N LYS A 2 -21.88 7.31 -1.41
CA LYS A 2 -20.97 6.31 -0.81
C LYS A 2 -20.32 5.53 -1.95
N LYS A 3 -18.99 5.63 -2.13
CA LYS A 3 -18.25 4.82 -3.11
C LYS A 3 -18.49 3.35 -2.77
N LEU A 4 -19.17 2.64 -3.67
CA LEU A 4 -19.44 1.22 -3.51
C LEU A 4 -18.10 0.48 -3.39
N PHE A 5 -17.97 -0.28 -2.31
CA PHE A 5 -16.94 -1.32 -2.22
C PHE A 5 -17.17 -2.27 -3.40
N GLN A 6 -16.17 -2.43 -4.26
CA GLN A 6 -16.26 -3.29 -5.43
C GLN A 6 -14.98 -4.11 -5.53
N LEU A 7 -15.17 -5.43 -5.55
CA LEU A 7 -14.13 -6.41 -5.84
C LEU A 7 -14.14 -6.67 -7.34
N ARG A 8 -12.96 -6.56 -7.98
CA ARG A 8 -12.83 -6.57 -9.45
C ARG A 8 -12.39 -7.91 -10.02
N SER A 9 -11.97 -8.85 -9.16
CA SER A 9 -11.48 -10.17 -9.59
C SER A 9 -11.51 -11.19 -8.45
N ARG A 10 -11.42 -12.49 -8.80
CA ARG A 10 -11.29 -13.59 -7.83
C ARG A 10 -10.04 -13.44 -6.93
N LYS A 11 -8.97 -12.85 -7.46
CA LYS A 11 -7.74 -12.57 -6.71
C LYS A 11 -7.98 -11.56 -5.58
N GLU A 12 -8.83 -10.57 -5.82
CA GLU A 12 -9.19 -9.59 -4.79
C GLU A 12 -10.07 -10.18 -3.69
N VAL A 13 -10.94 -11.15 -4.02
CA VAL A 13 -11.71 -11.92 -3.02
C VAL A 13 -10.76 -12.63 -2.07
N TYR A 14 -9.74 -13.31 -2.60
CA TYR A 14 -8.70 -13.94 -1.80
C TYR A 14 -7.95 -12.95 -0.90
N TRP A 15 -7.55 -11.79 -1.43
CA TRP A 15 -6.87 -10.77 -0.63
C TRP A 15 -7.74 -10.20 0.49
N ALA A 16 -9.02 -9.93 0.19
CA ALA A 16 -9.98 -9.47 1.18
C ALA A 16 -10.16 -10.52 2.29
N ARG A 17 -10.27 -11.81 1.92
CA ARG A 17 -10.33 -12.93 2.86
C ARG A 17 -9.12 -12.95 3.79
N GLN A 18 -7.91 -12.92 3.23
CA GLN A 18 -6.66 -12.91 4.01
C GLN A 18 -6.57 -11.71 4.96
N TRP A 19 -7.02 -10.54 4.50
CA TRP A 19 -7.06 -9.34 5.34
C TRP A 19 -8.01 -9.51 6.53
N LEU A 20 -9.23 -10.02 6.29
CA LEU A 20 -10.22 -10.28 7.35
C LEU A 20 -9.73 -11.29 8.37
N LEU A 21 -9.19 -12.42 7.91
CA LEU A 21 -8.60 -13.44 8.79
C LEU A 21 -7.47 -12.84 9.65
N GLY A 22 -6.64 -11.97 9.07
CA GLY A 22 -5.60 -11.24 9.80
C GLY A 22 -6.15 -10.30 10.87
N GLN A 23 -7.24 -9.57 10.60
CA GLN A 23 -7.84 -8.70 11.60
C GLN A 23 -8.53 -9.48 12.73
N ILE A 24 -9.14 -10.63 12.42
CA ILE A 24 -9.74 -11.53 13.43
C ILE A 24 -8.64 -12.09 14.33
N LYS A 25 -7.55 -12.60 13.75
CA LYS A 25 -6.40 -13.10 14.52
C LYS A 25 -5.77 -12.03 15.41
N ALA A 26 -5.78 -10.77 14.97
CA ALA A 26 -5.31 -9.62 15.74
C ALA A 26 -6.31 -9.12 16.81
N GLY A 27 -7.48 -9.75 16.96
CA GLY A 27 -8.52 -9.35 17.91
C GLY A 27 -9.26 -8.05 17.55
N ARG A 28 -9.12 -7.56 16.32
CA ARG A 28 -9.69 -6.28 15.87
C ARG A 28 -11.07 -6.41 15.24
N LEU A 29 -11.45 -7.62 14.82
CA LEU A 29 -12.77 -7.94 14.29
C LEU A 29 -13.35 -9.14 15.03
N SER A 30 -14.59 -9.02 15.48
CA SER A 30 -15.33 -10.06 16.20
C SER A 30 -16.16 -10.92 15.24
N LEU A 31 -15.57 -11.32 14.11
CA LEU A 31 -16.23 -12.17 13.11
C LEU A 31 -15.83 -13.63 13.30
N ARG A 32 -16.74 -14.56 12.99
CA ARG A 32 -16.43 -15.99 13.06
C ARG A 32 -15.44 -16.36 11.97
N TYR A 33 -14.23 -16.75 12.39
CA TYR A 33 -13.12 -17.12 11.51
C TYR A 33 -13.53 -18.16 10.44
N GLN A 34 -14.25 -19.21 10.85
CA GLN A 34 -14.73 -20.28 9.97
C GLN A 34 -15.66 -19.79 8.86
N LEU A 35 -16.49 -18.77 9.11
CA LEU A 35 -17.37 -18.20 8.09
C LEU A 35 -16.58 -17.46 7.02
N ILE A 36 -15.47 -16.80 7.41
CA ILE A 36 -14.62 -16.07 6.48
C ILE A 36 -13.85 -17.03 5.55
N GLU A 37 -13.43 -18.19 6.05
CA GLU A 37 -12.70 -19.18 5.25
C GLU A 37 -13.52 -19.73 4.08
N LEU A 38 -14.84 -19.77 4.22
CA LEU A 38 -15.79 -20.29 3.22
C LEU A 38 -16.18 -19.27 2.14
N LEU A 39 -15.77 -18.00 2.25
CA LEU A 39 -16.19 -16.93 1.32
C LEU A 39 -15.45 -16.99 -0.01
N ASP A 40 -15.98 -17.69 -1.01
CA ASP A 40 -15.31 -17.86 -2.31
C ASP A 40 -15.76 -16.90 -3.42
N THR A 41 -16.90 -16.24 -3.25
CA THR A 41 -17.43 -15.33 -4.27
C THR A 41 -17.35 -13.85 -3.87
N ALA A 42 -17.27 -12.97 -4.88
CA ALA A 42 -17.29 -11.53 -4.68
C ALA A 42 -18.60 -11.07 -4.02
N GLU A 43 -19.72 -11.71 -4.36
CA GLU A 43 -21.05 -11.42 -3.81
C GLU A 43 -21.15 -11.75 -2.32
N GLN A 44 -20.63 -12.92 -1.91
CA GLN A 44 -20.58 -13.33 -0.50
C GLN A 44 -19.72 -12.36 0.31
N MET A 45 -18.55 -11.99 -0.21
CA MET A 45 -17.66 -11.03 0.42
C MET A 45 -18.32 -9.65 0.52
N GLN A 46 -19.00 -9.20 -0.55
CA GLN A 46 -19.73 -7.93 -0.56
C GLN A 46 -20.83 -7.91 0.50
N LYS A 47 -21.67 -8.95 0.56
CA LYS A 47 -22.72 -9.07 1.58
C LYS A 47 -22.15 -9.00 2.98
N LEU A 48 -21.05 -9.71 3.24
CA LEU A 48 -20.39 -9.65 4.55
C LEU A 48 -19.86 -8.24 4.86
N VAL A 49 -19.21 -7.57 3.90
CA VAL A 49 -18.70 -6.22 4.08
C VAL A 49 -19.81 -5.21 4.32
N ASP A 50 -20.95 -5.34 3.64
CA ASP A 50 -22.05 -4.40 3.81
C ASP A 50 -22.88 -4.68 5.08
N GLN A 51 -22.92 -5.93 5.57
CA GLN A 51 -23.74 -6.32 6.74
C GLN A 51 -22.97 -6.36 8.07
N GLN A 52 -21.68 -6.69 8.07
CA GLN A 52 -20.95 -7.06 9.27
C GLN A 52 -19.74 -6.17 9.58
N LEU A 53 -19.29 -5.35 8.62
CA LEU A 53 -18.19 -4.42 8.84
C LEU A 53 -18.73 -3.03 9.11
N ASP A 54 -18.19 -2.39 10.15
CA ASP A 54 -18.41 -0.99 10.42
C ASP A 54 -17.72 -0.09 9.36
N SER A 55 -18.09 1.18 9.33
CA SER A 55 -17.60 2.12 8.32
C SER A 55 -16.08 2.32 8.35
N GLU A 56 -15.45 2.23 9.52
CA GLU A 56 -14.01 2.40 9.67
C GLU A 56 -13.28 1.18 9.13
N SER A 57 -13.68 -0.02 9.53
CA SER A 57 -13.08 -1.26 9.03
C SER A 57 -13.24 -1.41 7.52
N ARG A 58 -14.40 -1.00 6.97
CA ARG A 58 -14.62 -0.95 5.51
C ARG A 58 -13.63 -0.01 4.82
N THR A 59 -13.39 1.16 5.40
CA THR A 59 -12.43 2.13 4.85
C THR A 59 -11.00 1.59 4.91
N ARG A 60 -10.62 0.93 6.01
CA ARG A 60 -9.31 0.28 6.17
C ARG A 60 -9.11 -0.86 5.17
N LEU A 61 -10.12 -1.70 4.97
CA LEU A 61 -10.11 -2.76 3.95
C LEU A 61 -9.96 -2.18 2.54
N GLN A 62 -10.70 -1.12 2.21
CA GLN A 62 -10.60 -0.47 0.91
C GLN A 62 -9.21 0.13 0.66
N LYS A 63 -8.61 0.78 1.67
CA LYS A 63 -7.23 1.28 1.60
C LYS A 63 -6.23 0.13 1.41
N ALA A 64 -6.38 -0.96 2.16
CA ALA A 64 -5.51 -2.14 2.06
C ALA A 64 -5.58 -2.78 0.67
N LEU A 65 -6.77 -2.95 0.11
CA LEU A 65 -6.96 -3.46 -1.26
C LEU A 65 -6.39 -2.50 -2.30
N SER A 66 -6.61 -1.19 -2.15
CA SER A 66 -6.04 -0.18 -3.06
C SER A 66 -4.51 -0.21 -3.07
N ALA A 67 -3.88 -0.27 -1.90
CA ALA A 67 -2.43 -0.38 -1.78
C ALA A 67 -1.91 -1.68 -2.40
N ARG A 68 -2.63 -2.78 -2.25
CA ARG A 68 -2.25 -4.08 -2.84
C ARG A 68 -2.41 -4.08 -4.36
N ARG A 69 -3.46 -3.47 -4.90
CA ARG A 69 -3.64 -3.24 -6.34
C ARG A 69 -2.50 -2.41 -6.92
N ALA A 70 -2.12 -1.31 -6.26
CA ALA A 70 -1.01 -0.48 -6.70
C ALA A 70 0.31 -1.27 -6.73
N ARG A 71 0.58 -2.10 -5.72
CA ARG A 71 1.75 -2.98 -5.71
C ARG A 71 1.69 -4.05 -6.80
N GLU A 72 0.52 -4.61 -7.06
CA GLU A 72 0.34 -5.61 -8.11
C GLU A 72 0.53 -5.02 -9.50
N ALA A 73 -0.04 -3.84 -9.77
CA ALA A 73 0.15 -3.10 -11.01
C ALA A 73 1.64 -2.82 -11.24
N VAL A 74 2.32 -2.36 -10.18
CA VAL A 74 3.77 -2.18 -10.18
C VAL A 74 4.51 -3.51 -10.34
N ILE A 75 4.01 -4.67 -9.89
CA ILE A 75 4.66 -5.98 -10.13
C ILE A 75 4.48 -6.42 -11.58
N SER A 76 3.28 -6.27 -12.16
CA SER A 76 3.03 -6.55 -13.58
C SER A 76 3.81 -5.60 -14.49
N GLU A 77 4.02 -4.36 -14.07
CA GLU A 77 4.92 -3.41 -14.72
C GLU A 77 6.38 -3.77 -14.47
N ARG A 78 6.81 -4.14 -13.24
CA ARG A 78 8.19 -4.59 -12.90
C ARG A 78 8.62 -5.88 -13.59
N ALA A 79 7.70 -6.77 -13.93
CA ALA A 79 8.00 -7.94 -14.76
C ALA A 79 8.34 -7.53 -16.21
N ARG A 80 7.97 -6.31 -16.63
CA ARG A 80 8.30 -5.69 -17.92
C ARG A 80 9.25 -4.48 -17.83
N ALA A 81 9.46 -3.91 -16.64
CA ALA A 81 10.15 -2.65 -16.43
C ALA A 81 11.58 -2.87 -15.94
N ALA A 82 12.49 -2.13 -16.56
CA ALA A 82 13.92 -2.11 -16.28
C ALA A 82 14.23 -1.81 -14.79
N PRO A 83 15.46 -2.12 -14.32
CA PRO A 83 15.89 -1.96 -12.92
C PRO A 83 15.60 -0.58 -12.28
N CYS A 84 15.41 0.46 -13.09
CA CYS A 84 15.17 1.85 -12.67
C CYS A 84 13.86 2.10 -11.91
N MET A 85 12.87 1.19 -11.94
CA MET A 85 11.60 1.36 -11.20
C MET A 85 11.54 0.63 -9.85
N ARG A 86 12.65 0.04 -9.40
CA ARG A 86 12.71 -0.68 -8.12
C ARG A 86 12.90 0.30 -6.96
N MET A 87 11.89 0.41 -6.10
CA MET A 87 12.06 1.08 -4.80
C MET A 87 12.97 0.26 -3.89
N VAL A 88 14.02 0.90 -3.38
CA VAL A 88 14.95 0.33 -2.39
C VAL A 88 14.56 0.84 -1.00
N ARG A 89 14.54 -0.06 -0.01
CA ARG A 89 14.41 0.32 1.40
C ARG A 89 15.79 0.56 1.96
N THR A 90 16.04 1.78 2.42
CA THR A 90 17.31 2.18 3.03
C THR A 90 17.03 2.61 4.45
N GLU A 91 17.86 2.14 5.39
CA GLU A 91 17.81 2.57 6.78
C GLU A 91 18.62 3.85 6.96
N VAL A 92 18.01 4.86 7.56
CA VAL A 92 18.62 6.14 7.89
C VAL A 92 18.22 6.53 9.30
N THR A 93 19.04 7.34 9.98
CA THR A 93 18.71 7.85 11.31
C THR A 93 17.44 8.69 11.27
N ALA A 94 16.69 8.72 12.37
CA ALA A 94 15.43 9.47 12.45
C ALA A 94 15.62 10.96 12.14
N GLN A 95 16.69 11.55 12.65
CA GLN A 95 17.05 12.96 12.41
C GLN A 95 17.35 13.23 10.94
N ALA A 96 18.16 12.38 10.28
CA ALA A 96 18.48 12.54 8.87
C ALA A 96 17.24 12.43 7.99
N ARG A 97 16.34 11.49 8.29
CA ARG A 97 15.07 11.33 7.58
C ARG A 97 14.20 12.58 7.68
N GLU A 98 14.09 13.16 8.86
CA GLU A 98 13.28 14.37 9.09
C GLU A 98 13.86 15.57 8.33
N MET A 99 15.16 15.81 8.44
CA MET A 99 15.83 16.89 7.69
C MET A 99 15.65 16.73 6.18
N LEU A 100 15.90 15.54 5.63
CA LEU A 100 15.74 15.25 4.21
C LEU A 100 14.30 15.48 3.75
N HIS A 101 13.32 15.12 4.58
CA HIS A 101 11.91 15.34 4.26
C HIS A 101 11.56 16.83 4.22
N VAL A 102 11.98 17.60 5.24
CA VAL A 102 11.71 19.04 5.33
C VAL A 102 12.33 19.79 4.16
N ILE A 103 13.59 19.51 3.84
CA ILE A 103 14.29 20.17 2.73
C ILE A 103 13.63 19.82 1.39
N ALA A 104 13.32 18.55 1.15
CA ALA A 104 12.65 18.13 -0.08
C ALA A 104 11.30 18.82 -0.25
N ALA A 105 10.50 18.89 0.82
CA ALA A 105 9.21 19.58 0.83
C ALA A 105 9.34 21.08 0.53
N SER A 106 10.34 21.76 1.11
CA SER A 106 10.58 23.19 0.86
C SER A 106 10.92 23.51 -0.60
N ARG A 107 11.51 22.54 -1.32
CA ARG A 107 11.90 22.65 -2.73
C ARG A 107 10.85 22.07 -3.68
N GLY A 108 9.74 21.55 -3.16
CA GLY A 108 8.67 20.93 -3.97
C GLY A 108 9.09 19.64 -4.69
N VAL A 109 10.16 18.98 -4.24
CA VAL A 109 10.70 17.75 -4.84
C VAL A 109 10.53 16.56 -3.89
N THR A 110 10.67 15.35 -4.42
CA THR A 110 10.73 14.13 -3.62
C THR A 110 12.09 13.98 -2.93
N THR A 111 12.13 13.22 -1.84
CA THR A 111 13.38 12.95 -1.12
C THR A 111 14.42 12.25 -2.00
N SER A 112 14.00 11.38 -2.92
CA SER A 112 14.90 10.71 -3.86
C SER A 112 15.53 11.69 -4.86
N GLU A 113 14.74 12.63 -5.39
CA GLU A 113 15.24 13.68 -6.28
C GLU A 113 16.21 14.63 -5.56
N LEU A 114 15.91 14.98 -4.30
CA LEU A 114 16.82 15.79 -3.49
C LEU A 114 18.18 15.10 -3.32
N ILE A 115 18.20 13.80 -2.99
CA ILE A 115 19.45 13.05 -2.83
C ILE A 115 20.23 13.01 -4.14
N PHE A 116 19.54 12.83 -5.27
CA PHE A 116 20.17 12.82 -6.58
C PHE A 116 20.85 14.15 -6.90
N LEU A 117 20.15 15.28 -6.71
CA LEU A 117 20.70 16.63 -6.92
C LEU A 117 21.92 16.90 -6.02
N MET A 118 21.86 16.49 -4.75
CA MET A 118 23.00 16.66 -3.83
C MET A 118 24.23 15.87 -4.28
N LEU A 119 24.04 14.67 -4.82
CA LEU A 119 25.14 13.85 -5.34
C LEU A 119 25.71 14.41 -6.64
N GLU A 120 24.88 14.97 -7.52
CA GLU A 120 25.34 15.67 -8.73
C GLU A 120 26.17 16.92 -8.37
N ASP A 121 25.68 17.75 -7.46
CA ASP A 121 26.38 18.95 -6.99
C ASP A 121 27.75 18.61 -6.35
N GLU A 122 27.81 17.52 -5.57
CA GLU A 122 29.05 17.06 -4.93
C GLU A 122 30.04 16.48 -5.94
N TYR A 123 29.55 15.72 -6.93
CA TYR A 123 30.38 15.19 -8.02
C TYR A 123 30.99 16.32 -8.86
N ASP A 124 30.19 17.32 -9.23
CA ASP A 124 30.65 18.48 -10.00
C ASP A 124 31.68 19.33 -9.23
N SER A 125 31.62 19.33 -7.89
CA SER A 125 32.60 20.00 -7.05
C SER A 125 33.95 19.26 -6.95
N ILE A 126 33.97 17.94 -7.13
CA ILE A 126 35.20 17.12 -7.05
C ILE A 126 35.94 17.10 -8.38
N VAL A 127 35.21 17.22 -9.50
CA VAL A 127 35.77 17.15 -10.86
C VAL A 127 36.36 18.49 -11.33
N ARG A 128 36.08 19.60 -10.64
CA ARG A 128 36.68 20.92 -10.89
C ARG A 128 37.93 21.17 -10.06
#